data_AF-A0A5B7I050-F1
#
_entry.id   AF-A0A5B7I050-F1
#
_cell.length_a   1.000
_cell.length_b   1.000
_cell.length_c   1.000
_cell.angle_alpha   90.00
_cell.angle_beta   90.00
_cell.angle_gamma   90.00
#
_symmetry.space_group_name_H-M   'P 1'
#
loop_
_entity.id
_entity.type
_entity.pdbx_description
1 polymer ?
#
loop_
_entity_poly.entity_id
_entity_poly.type
_entity_poly.pdbx_seq_one_letter_code
_entity_poly.pdbx_strand_id
1 'polypeptide(L)'
;MEKEKIILMTVAEEGNQAINLLEEFHRIGKFEEQKERSVKIKFATQVQAEEVLNGSWKLAGNDEFKNVLINKDLDEEERTRVKELVTEAKQKNDMRI
;
A
#
# COMPACT_ATOMS: atom_id res chain seq x y z
N MET A 1 -13.51 9.46 0.24
CA MET A 1 -12.44 10.46 0.23
C MET A 1 -11.92 10.68 1.64
N GLU A 2 -12.81 10.95 2.61
CA GLU A 2 -12.40 11.16 4.00
C GLU A 2 -11.68 9.94 4.61
N LYS A 3 -12.27 8.75 4.48
CA LYS A 3 -11.72 7.49 5.02
C LYS A 3 -10.33 7.18 4.45
N GLU A 4 -10.14 7.35 3.14
CA GLU A 4 -8.85 7.07 2.51
C GLU A 4 -7.77 8.07 2.91
N LYS A 5 -8.12 9.35 3.12
CA LYS A 5 -7.19 10.34 3.68
C LYS A 5 -6.81 10.00 5.12
N ILE A 6 -7.77 9.57 5.95
CA ILE A 6 -7.51 9.14 7.33
C ILE A 6 -6.56 7.94 7.38
N ILE A 7 -6.75 6.96 6.48
CA ILE A 7 -5.83 5.82 6.34
C ILE A 7 -4.41 6.32 6.03
N LEU A 8 -4.26 7.25 5.07
CA LEU A 8 -2.96 7.85 4.74
C LEU A 8 -2.35 8.63 5.91
N MET A 9 -3.16 9.35 6.70
CA MET A 9 -2.69 10.07 7.90
C MET A 9 -2.17 9.09 8.95
N THR A 10 -2.82 7.93 9.07
CA THR A 10 -2.48 6.91 10.06
C THR A 10 -1.12 6.27 9.76
N VAL A 11 -0.76 6.13 8.49
CA VAL A 11 0.51 5.51 8.07
C VAL A 11 1.65 6.52 7.93
N ALA A 12 1.35 7.75 7.54
CA ALA A 12 2.32 8.84 7.48
C ALA A 12 2.94 9.11 8.87
N GLU A 13 4.20 9.55 8.89
CA GLU A 13 4.84 9.98 10.14
C GLU A 13 4.22 11.29 10.65
N GLU A 14 4.26 11.50 11.98
CA GLU A 14 3.78 12.73 12.60
C GLU A 14 4.53 13.94 12.03
N GLY A 15 3.80 14.86 11.40
CA GLY A 15 4.35 16.03 10.72
C GLY A 15 4.60 15.85 9.21
N ASN A 16 4.43 14.64 8.67
CA ASN A 16 4.65 14.38 7.26
C ASN A 16 3.40 14.71 6.43
N GLN A 17 3.58 15.58 5.44
CA GLN A 17 2.52 16.11 4.57
C GLN A 17 2.22 15.20 3.36
N ALA A 18 2.40 13.89 3.47
CA ALA A 18 2.19 12.96 2.36
C ALA A 18 0.83 13.13 1.64
N ILE A 19 -0.19 13.59 2.36
CA ILE A 19 -1.53 13.88 1.82
C ILE A 19 -1.59 15.19 1.03
N ASN A 20 -0.77 16.19 1.37
CA ASN A 20 -0.75 17.47 0.66
C ASN A 20 -0.04 17.37 -0.70
N LEU A 21 0.65 16.25 -0.96
CA LEU A 21 1.45 16.03 -2.16
C LEU A 21 0.93 14.84 -2.99
N LEU A 22 -0.35 14.51 -2.82
CA LEU A 22 -1.11 13.61 -3.69
C LEU A 22 -1.36 14.29 -5.04
N GLU A 23 -0.81 13.74 -6.12
CA GLU A 23 -1.08 14.21 -7.49
C GLU A 23 -2.41 13.70 -8.00
N GLU A 24 -2.64 12.39 -7.87
CA GLU A 24 -3.83 11.76 -8.43
C GLU A 24 -4.40 10.71 -7.47
N PHE A 25 -5.73 10.63 -7.49
CA PHE A 25 -6.48 9.66 -6.72
C PHE A 25 -7.64 9.16 -7.59
N HIS A 26 -7.69 7.87 -7.88
CA HIS A 26 -8.77 7.28 -8.66
C HIS A 26 -9.11 5.87 -8.20
N ARG A 27 -10.39 5.50 -8.29
CA ARG A 27 -10.84 4.13 -8.01
C ARG A 27 -10.68 3.26 -9.25
N ILE A 28 -10.14 2.06 -9.08
CA ILE A 28 -9.97 1.09 -10.16
C ILE A 28 -11.15 0.12 -10.16
N GLY A 29 -11.55 -0.34 -11.34
CA GLY A 29 -12.58 -1.37 -11.51
C GLY A 29 -14.00 -0.82 -11.64
N LYS A 30 -14.91 -1.73 -12.04
CA LYS A 30 -16.33 -1.41 -12.21
C LYS A 30 -16.99 -1.18 -10.86
N PHE A 31 -17.91 -0.23 -10.82
CA PHE A 31 -18.74 -0.03 -9.63
C PHE A 31 -19.67 -1.23 -9.46
N GLU A 32 -19.62 -1.85 -8.29
CA GLU A 32 -20.55 -2.87 -7.85
C GLU A 32 -21.15 -2.40 -6.52
N GLU A 33 -22.47 -2.47 -6.44
CA GLU A 33 -23.19 -2.10 -5.22
C GLU A 33 -22.71 -3.00 -4.07
N GLN A 34 -22.38 -2.40 -2.92
CA GLN A 34 -21.83 -3.06 -1.72
C GLN A 34 -20.36 -3.51 -1.76
N LYS A 35 -19.63 -3.36 -2.87
CA LYS A 35 -18.17 -3.64 -2.88
C LYS A 35 -17.33 -2.37 -2.79
N GLU A 36 -16.41 -2.35 -1.84
CA GLU A 36 -15.34 -1.34 -1.81
C GLU A 36 -14.39 -1.59 -2.99
N ARG A 37 -14.14 -0.54 -3.78
CA ARG A 37 -13.21 -0.58 -4.91
C ARG A 37 -11.81 -0.17 -4.46
N SER A 38 -10.82 -0.90 -4.96
CA SER A 38 -9.41 -0.54 -4.81
C SER A 38 -9.15 0.87 -5.34
N VAL A 39 -8.23 1.56 -4.67
CA VAL A 39 -7.86 2.92 -4.97
C VAL A 39 -6.43 2.94 -5.47
N LYS A 40 -6.21 3.61 -6.59
CA LYS A 40 -4.89 4.00 -7.05
C LYS A 40 -4.56 5.40 -6.59
N ILE A 41 -3.36 5.54 -6.07
CA ILE A 41 -2.86 6.78 -5.53
C ILE A 41 -1.52 7.07 -6.20
N LYS A 42 -1.39 8.27 -6.76
CA LYS A 42 -0.14 8.77 -7.32
C LYS A 42 0.37 9.90 -6.43
N PHE A 43 1.57 9.72 -5.90
CA PHE A 43 2.26 10.73 -5.11
C PHE A 43 3.14 11.59 -6.02
N ALA A 44 3.42 12.83 -5.61
CA ALA A 44 4.31 13.73 -6.33
C ALA A 44 5.76 13.23 -6.37
N THR A 45 6.18 12.45 -5.36
CA THR A 45 7.53 11.90 -5.28
C THR A 45 7.54 10.43 -4.89
N GLN A 46 8.57 9.71 -5.33
CA GLN A 46 8.78 8.30 -4.94
C GLN A 46 9.00 8.15 -3.43
N VAL A 47 9.74 9.08 -2.81
CA VAL A 47 10.04 9.05 -1.37
C VAL A 47 8.76 8.99 -0.54
N GLN A 48 7.74 9.76 -0.90
CA GLN A 48 6.44 9.74 -0.21
C GLN A 48 5.70 8.42 -0.36
N ALA A 49 5.73 7.84 -1.56
CA ALA A 49 5.13 6.53 -1.78
C ALA A 49 5.81 5.46 -0.91
N GLU A 50 7.14 5.54 -0.77
CA GLU A 50 7.92 4.64 0.08
C GLU A 50 7.66 4.87 1.57
N GLU A 51 7.53 6.12 2.03
CA GLU A 51 7.18 6.43 3.43
C GLU A 51 5.81 5.86 3.81
N VAL A 52 4.80 6.06 2.95
CA VAL A 52 3.45 5.49 3.15
C VAL A 52 3.50 3.97 3.16
N LEU A 53 4.27 3.36 2.25
CA LEU A 53 4.43 1.90 2.18
C LEU A 53 5.13 1.36 3.43
N ASN A 54 6.19 2.02 3.89
CA ASN A 54 6.93 1.66 5.09
C ASN A 54 6.11 1.86 6.37
N GLY A 55 5.16 2.80 6.38
CA GLY A 55 4.23 3.02 7.50
C GLY A 55 3.02 2.08 7.50
N SER A 56 2.81 1.29 6.43
CA SER A 56 1.61 0.47 6.26
C SER A 56 1.37 -0.55 7.39
N TRP A 57 2.43 -1.04 8.04
CA TRP A 57 2.30 -1.96 9.16
C TRP A 57 1.55 -1.36 10.35
N LYS A 58 1.53 -0.03 10.50
CA LYS A 58 0.78 0.68 11.56
C LYS A 58 -0.72 0.41 11.48
N LEU A 59 -1.24 0.11 10.28
CA LEU A 59 -2.65 -0.22 10.06
C LEU A 59 -3.06 -1.49 10.82
N ALA A 60 -2.16 -2.45 11.01
CA ALA A 60 -2.46 -3.68 11.73
C ALA A 60 -2.80 -3.44 13.20
N GLY A 61 -2.33 -2.33 13.78
CA GLY A 61 -2.63 -1.92 15.16
C GLY A 61 -3.92 -1.11 15.32
N ASN A 62 -4.59 -0.73 14.23
CA ASN A 62 -5.83 0.02 14.25
C ASN A 62 -7.02 -0.89 13.88
N ASP A 63 -7.94 -1.13 14.81
CA ASP A 63 -9.08 -2.03 14.61
C ASP A 63 -9.98 -1.62 13.43
N GLU A 64 -10.06 -0.33 13.10
CA GLU A 64 -10.85 0.16 11.95
C GLU A 64 -10.17 -0.16 10.61
N PHE A 65 -8.83 -0.15 10.57
CA PHE A 65 -8.06 -0.28 9.34
C PHE A 65 -7.26 -1.59 9.23
N LYS A 66 -7.44 -2.51 10.17
CA LYS A 66 -6.72 -3.79 10.24
C LYS A 66 -6.82 -4.64 8.97
N ASN A 67 -7.92 -4.51 8.22
CA ASN A 67 -8.16 -5.25 6.98
C ASN A 67 -7.75 -4.46 5.71
N VAL A 68 -7.18 -3.26 5.88
CA VAL A 68 -6.72 -2.43 4.76
C VAL A 68 -5.29 -2.82 4.43
N LEU A 69 -5.03 -3.04 3.13
CA LEU A 69 -3.70 -3.35 2.62
C LEU A 69 -3.25 -2.22 1.69
N ILE A 70 -2.03 -1.74 1.91
CA ILE A 70 -1.35 -0.80 1.02
C ILE A 70 -0.23 -1.57 0.34
N ASN A 71 -0.27 -1.61 -0.99
CA ASN A 71 0.73 -2.29 -1.80
C ASN A 71 1.28 -1.35 -2.87
N LYS A 72 2.53 -1.58 -3.28
CA LYS A 72 3.12 -0.89 -4.43
C LYS A 72 2.38 -1.32 -5.70
N ASP A 73 2.11 -0.36 -6.57
CA ASP A 73 1.63 -0.66 -7.93
C ASP A 73 2.80 -1.17 -8.75
N LEU A 74 2.77 -2.45 -9.07
CA LEU A 74 3.79 -3.15 -9.84
C LEU A 74 3.19 -3.62 -11.16
N ASP A 75 4.00 -3.57 -12.23
CA ASP A 75 3.66 -4.21 -13.50
C ASP A 75 3.75 -5.75 -13.41
N GLU A 76 3.41 -6.45 -14.50
CA GLU A 76 3.37 -7.91 -14.51
C GLU A 76 4.77 -8.55 -14.37
N GLU A 77 5.80 -7.94 -14.97
CA GLU A 77 7.18 -8.42 -14.89
C GLU A 77 7.76 -8.20 -13.50
N GLU A 78 7.54 -7.03 -12.91
CA GLU A 78 7.92 -6.69 -11.54
C GLU A 78 7.22 -7.60 -10.52
N ARG A 79 5.93 -7.85 -10.68
CA ARG A 79 5.19 -8.80 -9.82
C ARG A 79 5.78 -10.20 -9.89
N THR A 80 6.14 -10.66 -11.08
CA THR A 80 6.74 -11.98 -11.28
C THR A 80 8.10 -12.05 -10.59
N ARG A 81 8.95 -11.05 -10.81
CA ARG A 81 10.26 -10.95 -10.14
C ARG A 81 10.14 -10.93 -8.61
N VAL A 82 9.21 -10.16 -8.06
CA VAL A 82 8.99 -10.14 -6.59
C VAL A 82 8.54 -11.50 -6.08
N LYS A 83 7.65 -12.21 -6.79
CA LYS A 83 7.22 -13.56 -6.40
C LYS A 83 8.35 -14.57 -6.42
N GLU A 84 9.21 -14.52 -7.45
CA GLU A 84 10.39 -15.38 -7.56
C GLU A 84 11.34 -15.15 -6.38
N LEU A 85 11.67 -13.88 -6.09
CA LEU A 85 12.53 -13.50 -4.96
C LEU A 85 11.97 -13.98 -3.61
N VAL A 86 10.67 -13.81 -3.38
CA VAL A 86 10.01 -14.28 -2.14
C VAL A 86 10.04 -15.82 -2.05
N THR A 87 9.85 -16.51 -3.17
CA THR A 87 9.88 -17.98 -3.21
C THR A 87 11.28 -18.51 -2.94
N GLU A 88 12.29 -17.93 -3.58
CA GLU A 88 13.69 -18.27 -3.35
C GLU A 88 14.11 -18.02 -1.90
N ALA A 89 13.71 -16.87 -1.33
CA ALA A 89 13.99 -16.54 0.06
C ALA A 89 13.37 -17.55 1.04
N LYS A 90 12.13 -17.99 0.79
CA LYS A 90 11.46 -19.03 1.59
C LYS A 90 12.20 -20.36 1.49
N GLN A 91 12.52 -20.82 0.29
CA GLN A 91 13.25 -22.08 0.08
C GLN A 91 14.62 -22.08 0.79
N LYS A 92 15.36 -20.97 0.71
CA LYS A 92 16.64 -20.83 1.43
C LYS A 92 16.47 -20.84 2.94
N ASN A 93 15.37 -20.30 3.45
CA ASN A 93 15.07 -20.33 4.88
C ASN A 93 14.70 -21.74 5.35
N ASP A 94 13.89 -22.47 4.57
CA ASP A 94 13.49 -23.84 4.87
C ASP A 94 14.68 -24.82 4.82
N MET A 95 15.65 -24.59 3.94
CA MET A 95 16.90 -25.38 3.88
C MET A 95 17.90 -25.05 5.00
N ARG A 96 17.68 -23.96 5.75
CA ARG A 96 18.51 -23.58 6.91
C ARG A 96 17.99 -24.18 8.23
N ILE A 97 16.80 -24.79 8.21
CA ILE A 97 16.18 -25.54 9.32
C ILE A 97 16.61 -27.01 9.19
#